data_AF-A0A2H5VBG6-F1
#
_entry.id   AF-A0A2H5VBG6-F1
#
_cell.length_a   1.000
_cell.length_b   1.000
_cell.length_c   1.000
_cell.angle_alpha   90.00
_cell.angle_beta   90.00
_cell.angle_gamma   90.00
#
_symmetry.space_group_name_H-M   'P 1'
#
loop_
_entity.id
_entity.type
_entity.pdbx_description
1 polymer ?
#
loop_
_entity_poly.entity_id
_entity_poly.type
_entity_poly.pdbx_seq_one_letter_code
_entity_poly.pdbx_strand_id
1 'polypeptide(L)'
;MNEGFKRHDEEFKKIDKRLRSIESYIERTSLTLEEEARDVIEYMLKEKGLTLSISRLELPDIEIDIYGVDTEYCIVGEVKTRASSNLVERVDNDIELLCSRYPQYLRKKVIKVIYAMQVTQDAIKEGEKRGIWLVTAKGELTSLRPSG
;
A
#
# COMPACT_ATOMS: atom_id res chain seq x y z
N MET A 1 -48.30 -18.01 -2.77
CA MET A 1 -47.14 -17.60 -1.93
C MET A 1 -45.78 -18.13 -2.41
N ASN A 2 -45.70 -19.27 -3.12
CA ASN A 2 -44.42 -19.93 -3.41
C ASN A 2 -43.63 -19.37 -4.63
N GLU A 3 -44.31 -18.74 -5.60
CA GLU A 3 -43.65 -18.23 -6.82
C GLU A 3 -42.91 -16.91 -6.59
N GLY A 4 -43.42 -16.01 -5.76
CA GLY A 4 -42.76 -14.75 -5.40
C GLY A 4 -41.44 -14.98 -4.67
N PHE A 5 -41.40 -15.95 -3.75
CA PHE A 5 -40.17 -16.34 -3.06
C PHE A 5 -39.13 -16.94 -3.99
N LYS A 6 -39.53 -17.82 -4.94
CA LYS A 6 -38.61 -18.37 -5.94
C LYS A 6 -38.04 -17.28 -6.86
N ARG A 7 -38.87 -16.34 -7.29
CA ARG A 7 -38.42 -15.19 -8.10
C ARG A 7 -37.42 -14.32 -7.35
N HIS A 8 -37.68 -14.04 -6.07
CA HIS A 8 -36.74 -13.29 -5.25
C HIS A 8 -35.41 -14.05 -5.06
N ASP A 9 -35.45 -15.36 -4.83
CA ASP A 9 -34.26 -16.20 -4.67
C ASP A 9 -33.38 -16.24 -5.94
N GLU A 10 -34.01 -16.29 -7.12
CA GLU A 10 -33.31 -16.17 -8.41
C GLU A 10 -32.68 -14.79 -8.62
N GLU A 11 -33.38 -13.71 -8.25
CA GLU A 11 -32.85 -12.36 -8.33
C GLU A 11 -31.69 -12.15 -7.33
N PHE A 12 -31.79 -12.68 -6.11
CA PHE A 12 -30.69 -12.66 -5.14
C PHE A 12 -29.45 -13.41 -5.65
N LYS A 13 -29.61 -14.56 -6.30
CA LYS A 13 -28.50 -15.30 -6.92
C LYS A 13 -27.81 -14.52 -8.04
N LYS A 14 -28.58 -13.78 -8.84
CA LYS A 14 -28.00 -12.91 -9.88
C LYS A 14 -27.21 -11.74 -9.27
N ILE A 15 -27.73 -11.15 -8.20
CA ILE A 15 -27.05 -10.07 -7.46
C ILE A 15 -25.76 -10.59 -6.84
N ASP A 16 -25.78 -11.72 -6.13
CA ASP A 16 -24.59 -12.34 -5.52
C ASP A 16 -23.50 -12.63 -6.56
N LYS A 17 -23.87 -13.23 -7.69
CA LYS A 17 -22.92 -13.49 -8.79
C LYS A 17 -22.29 -12.21 -9.33
N ARG A 18 -23.08 -11.12 -9.44
CA ARG A 18 -22.59 -9.83 -9.90
C ARG A 18 -21.67 -9.17 -8.87
N LEU A 19 -21.99 -9.26 -7.57
CA LEU A 19 -21.14 -8.78 -6.49
C LEU A 19 -19.78 -9.51 -6.48
N ARG A 20 -19.77 -10.85 -6.52
CA ARG A 20 -18.53 -11.63 -6.62
C ARG A 20 -17.68 -11.23 -7.83
N SER A 21 -18.31 -10.96 -8.97
CA SER A 21 -17.60 -10.53 -10.18
C SER A 21 -16.97 -9.14 -10.01
N ILE A 22 -17.63 -8.23 -9.28
CA ILE A 22 -17.10 -6.90 -8.93
C ILE A 22 -15.95 -7.05 -7.95
N GLU A 23 -16.10 -7.86 -6.90
CA GLU A 23 -15.06 -8.15 -5.90
C GLU A 23 -13.80 -8.70 -6.58
N SER A 24 -13.92 -9.73 -7.43
CA SER A 24 -12.78 -10.29 -8.17
C SER A 24 -12.16 -9.30 -9.17
N TYR A 25 -12.94 -8.38 -9.73
CA TYR A 25 -12.40 -7.33 -10.60
C TYR A 25 -11.58 -6.33 -9.80
N ILE A 26 -12.10 -5.88 -8.65
CA ILE A 26 -11.41 -4.97 -7.73
C ILE A 26 -10.11 -5.61 -7.26
N GLU A 27 -10.17 -6.85 -6.78
CA GLU A 27 -8.99 -7.60 -6.32
C GLU A 27 -7.91 -7.68 -7.40
N ARG A 28 -8.27 -8.13 -8.62
CA ARG A 28 -7.31 -8.23 -9.73
C ARG A 28 -6.70 -6.87 -10.10
N THR A 29 -7.49 -5.81 -10.16
CA THR A 29 -6.97 -4.48 -10.51
C THR A 29 -6.10 -3.89 -9.40
N SER A 30 -6.44 -4.12 -8.14
CA SER A 30 -5.59 -3.72 -7.01
C SER A 30 -4.25 -4.46 -7.01
N LEU A 31 -4.27 -5.78 -7.22
CA LEU A 31 -3.05 -6.59 -7.32
C LEU A 31 -2.11 -6.07 -8.42
N THR A 32 -2.64 -5.69 -9.59
CA THR A 32 -1.80 -5.13 -10.67
C THR A 32 -1.14 -3.80 -10.29
N LEU A 33 -1.79 -2.97 -9.48
CA LEU A 33 -1.21 -1.70 -9.04
C LEU A 33 -0.14 -1.92 -7.97
N GLU A 34 -0.35 -2.86 -7.07
CA GLU A 34 0.64 -3.22 -6.07
C GLU A 34 1.87 -3.89 -6.69
N GLU A 35 1.69 -4.79 -7.66
CA GLU A 35 2.80 -5.38 -8.43
C GLU A 35 3.63 -4.29 -9.11
N GLU A 36 2.99 -3.36 -9.84
CA GLU A 36 3.68 -2.21 -10.45
C GLU A 36 4.43 -1.38 -9.39
N ALA A 37 3.78 -1.09 -8.27
CA ALA A 37 4.38 -0.33 -7.20
C ALA A 37 5.65 -1.01 -6.67
N ARG A 38 5.59 -2.30 -6.39
CA ARG A 38 6.76 -3.07 -5.89
C ARG A 38 7.89 -3.04 -6.91
N ASP A 39 7.62 -3.30 -8.18
CA ASP A 39 8.62 -3.26 -9.26
C ASP A 39 9.29 -1.88 -9.38
N VAL A 40 8.51 -0.81 -9.36
CA VAL A 40 9.01 0.57 -9.42
C VAL A 40 9.88 0.89 -8.22
N ILE A 41 9.43 0.54 -7.01
CA ILE A 41 10.17 0.80 -5.78
C ILE A 41 11.47 0.00 -5.74
N GLU A 42 11.46 -1.28 -6.09
CA GLU A 42 12.67 -2.11 -6.16
C GLU A 42 13.69 -1.52 -7.13
N TYR A 43 13.23 -1.09 -8.32
CA TYR A 43 14.09 -0.45 -9.31
C TYR A 43 14.73 0.84 -8.77
N MET A 44 13.94 1.74 -8.17
CA MET A 44 14.44 3.00 -7.63
C MET A 44 15.38 2.82 -6.43
N LEU A 45 15.10 1.83 -5.57
CA LEU A 45 16.01 1.47 -4.48
C LEU A 45 17.34 0.99 -5.03
N LYS A 46 17.32 0.15 -6.07
CA LYS A 46 18.53 -0.35 -6.73
C LYS A 46 19.38 0.77 -7.32
N GLU A 47 18.75 1.78 -7.94
CA GLU A 47 19.46 2.98 -8.41
C GLU A 47 20.13 3.76 -7.27
N LYS A 48 19.56 3.70 -6.06
CA LYS A 48 20.11 4.29 -4.84
C LYS A 48 21.06 3.35 -4.08
N GLY A 49 21.41 2.21 -4.65
CA GLY A 49 22.36 1.24 -4.07
C GLY A 49 21.77 0.32 -2.99
N LEU A 50 20.43 0.28 -2.85
CA LEU A 50 19.72 -0.60 -1.92
C LEU A 50 19.04 -1.73 -2.69
N THR A 51 19.28 -2.98 -2.30
CA THR A 51 18.62 -4.14 -2.94
C THR A 51 17.75 -4.82 -1.90
N LEU A 52 16.44 -4.55 -1.96
CA LEU A 52 15.42 -5.17 -1.12
C LEU A 52 14.47 -5.95 -2.02
N SER A 53 14.09 -7.16 -1.61
CA SER A 53 12.96 -7.86 -2.21
C SER A 53 11.69 -7.41 -1.51
N ILE A 54 10.72 -6.91 -2.28
CA ILE A 54 9.51 -6.28 -1.78
C ILE A 54 8.31 -7.21 -2.01
N SER A 55 7.50 -7.34 -0.97
CA SER A 55 6.29 -8.17 -0.95
C SER A 55 5.21 -7.53 -0.07
N ARG A 56 4.00 -8.08 -0.09
CA ARG A 56 2.96 -7.76 0.89
C ARG A 56 3.33 -8.38 2.24
N LEU A 57 3.09 -7.67 3.33
CA LEU A 57 3.15 -8.21 4.69
C LEU A 57 1.74 -8.28 5.28
N GLU A 58 1.26 -9.49 5.52
CA GLU A 58 -0.02 -9.74 6.19
C GLU A 58 0.22 -10.11 7.66
N LEU A 59 -0.30 -9.29 8.58
CA LEU A 59 -0.32 -9.53 10.02
C LEU A 59 -1.78 -9.65 10.49
N PRO A 60 -2.03 -10.16 11.71
CA PRO A 60 -3.40 -10.37 12.20
C PRO A 60 -4.30 -9.13 12.21
N ASP A 61 -3.73 -7.94 12.35
CA ASP A 61 -4.42 -6.66 12.52
C ASP A 61 -3.93 -5.54 11.59
N ILE A 62 -2.84 -5.79 10.83
CA ILE A 62 -2.20 -4.82 9.95
C ILE A 62 -1.88 -5.51 8.63
N GLU A 63 -2.19 -4.83 7.54
CA GLU A 63 -1.79 -5.22 6.20
C GLU A 63 -0.91 -4.11 5.63
N ILE A 64 0.20 -4.49 4.99
CA ILE A 64 1.15 -3.55 4.40
C ILE A 64 1.43 -3.96 2.97
N ASP A 65 1.14 -3.07 2.04
CA ASP A 65 1.27 -3.31 0.59
C ASP A 65 2.74 -3.48 0.18
N ILE A 66 3.64 -2.70 0.80
CA ILE A 66 5.08 -2.61 0.49
C ILE A 66 5.87 -2.95 1.75
N TYR A 67 6.49 -4.13 1.79
CA TYR A 67 7.40 -4.55 2.83
C TYR A 67 8.62 -5.28 2.28
N GLY A 68 9.80 -4.95 2.80
CA GLY A 68 11.05 -5.61 2.44
C GLY A 68 12.15 -5.31 3.46
N VAL A 69 13.08 -6.25 3.65
CA VAL A 69 14.15 -6.11 4.65
C VAL A 69 15.48 -6.64 4.14
N ASP A 70 16.56 -6.03 4.63
CA ASP A 70 17.90 -6.63 4.63
C ASP A 70 18.48 -6.64 6.06
N THR A 71 19.80 -6.61 6.18
CA THR A 71 20.53 -6.57 7.46
C THR A 71 20.37 -5.24 8.20
N GLU A 72 20.26 -4.11 7.50
CA GLU A 72 20.28 -2.76 8.06
C GLU A 72 18.95 -2.00 7.87
N TYR A 73 18.27 -2.21 6.74
CA TYR A 73 17.09 -1.49 6.30
C TYR A 73 15.83 -2.35 6.32
N CYS A 74 14.71 -1.72 6.68
CA CYS A 74 13.37 -2.21 6.36
C CYS A 74 12.62 -1.11 5.61
N ILE A 75 11.91 -1.47 4.55
CA ILE A 75 10.96 -0.59 3.87
C ILE A 75 9.55 -1.01 4.24
N VAL A 76 8.70 -0.03 4.51
CA VAL A 76 7.31 -0.20 4.93
C VAL A 76 6.46 0.87 4.26
N GLY A 77 5.34 0.48 3.65
CA GLY A 77 4.52 1.45 2.95
C GLY A 77 3.27 0.92 2.29
N GLU A 78 2.55 1.86 1.68
CA GLU A 78 1.20 1.66 1.15
C GLU A 78 1.14 2.06 -0.33
N VAL A 79 0.26 1.38 -1.06
CA VAL A 79 -0.06 1.62 -2.47
C VAL A 79 -1.46 2.21 -2.56
N LYS A 80 -1.60 3.38 -3.18
CA LYS A 80 -2.89 4.08 -3.28
C LYS A 80 -3.11 4.69 -4.65
N THR A 81 -4.34 4.74 -5.13
CA THR A 81 -4.64 5.42 -6.40
C THR A 81 -4.44 6.94 -6.30
N ARG A 82 -4.77 7.53 -5.15
CA ARG A 82 -4.60 8.95 -4.87
C ARG A 82 -4.07 9.18 -3.46
N ALA A 83 -3.09 10.08 -3.33
CA ALA A 83 -2.56 10.53 -2.05
C ALA A 83 -2.92 11.99 -1.75
N SER A 84 -3.59 12.18 -0.61
CA SER A 84 -3.83 13.47 0.06
C SER A 84 -2.97 13.60 1.30
N SER A 85 -2.81 14.81 1.84
CA SER A 85 -2.14 15.03 3.13
C SER A 85 -2.68 14.11 4.23
N ASN A 86 -4.01 14.05 4.41
CA ASN A 86 -4.65 13.15 5.39
C ASN A 86 -4.31 11.66 5.20
N LEU A 87 -4.10 11.22 3.95
CA LEU A 87 -3.65 9.85 3.70
C LEU A 87 -2.21 9.67 4.20
N VAL A 88 -1.33 10.62 3.89
CA VAL A 88 0.07 10.57 4.34
C VAL A 88 0.14 10.45 5.87
N GLU A 89 -0.68 11.21 6.59
CA GLU A 89 -0.75 11.11 8.05
C GLU A 89 -1.23 9.75 8.53
N ARG A 90 -2.23 9.17 7.85
CA ARG A 90 -2.75 7.85 8.21
C ARG A 90 -1.69 6.77 8.04
N VAL A 91 -1.01 6.74 6.89
CA VAL A 91 0.06 5.78 6.63
C VAL A 91 1.18 5.91 7.66
N ASP A 92 1.54 7.14 8.05
CA ASP A 92 2.52 7.38 9.11
C ASP A 92 2.10 6.72 10.44
N ASN A 93 0.84 6.91 10.83
CA ASN A 93 0.27 6.30 12.04
C ASN A 93 0.22 4.76 11.95
N ASP A 94 -0.10 4.20 10.79
CA ASP A 94 -0.14 2.75 10.57
C ASP A 94 1.27 2.14 10.69
N ILE A 95 2.29 2.85 10.19
CA ILE A 95 3.70 2.47 10.36
C ILE A 95 4.12 2.59 11.83
N GLU A 96 3.72 3.64 12.54
CA GLU A 96 3.98 3.76 13.99
C GLU A 96 3.33 2.60 14.78
N LEU A 97 2.12 2.19 14.38
CA LEU A 97 1.44 1.04 14.97
C LEU A 97 2.22 -0.26 14.75
N LEU A 98 2.67 -0.51 13.52
CA LEU A 98 3.55 -1.63 13.20
C LEU A 98 4.81 -1.58 14.08
N CYS A 99 5.45 -0.42 14.18
CA CYS A 99 6.67 -0.26 14.96
C CYS A 99 6.47 -0.63 16.43
N SER A 100 5.32 -0.27 17.00
CA SER A 100 5.00 -0.53 18.40
C SER A 100 4.59 -1.98 18.68
N ARG A 101 3.82 -2.61 17.78
CA ARG A 101 3.23 -3.94 18.00
C ARG A 101 4.11 -5.08 17.48
N TYR A 102 4.86 -4.81 16.41
CA TYR A 102 5.59 -5.80 15.64
C TYR A 102 7.07 -5.41 15.43
N PRO A 103 7.81 -5.06 16.49
CA PRO A 103 9.19 -4.58 16.37
C PRO A 103 10.14 -5.60 15.71
N GLN A 104 9.83 -6.89 15.74
CA GLN A 104 10.60 -7.95 15.08
C GLN A 104 10.64 -7.85 13.55
N TYR A 105 9.70 -7.12 12.95
CA TYR A 105 9.65 -6.85 11.50
C TYR A 105 10.46 -5.60 11.11
N LEU A 106 10.99 -4.86 12.09
CA LEU A 106 11.80 -3.67 11.82
C LEU A 106 13.29 -4.00 11.71
N ARG A 107 14.01 -3.05 11.13
CA ARG A 107 15.47 -2.96 11.16
C ARG A 107 15.89 -1.62 11.72
N LYS A 108 17.20 -1.43 11.84
CA LYS A 108 17.79 -0.21 12.38
C LYS A 108 17.34 1.03 11.61
N LYS A 109 17.20 0.92 10.28
CA LYS A 109 16.78 2.02 9.41
C LYS A 109 15.46 1.68 8.74
N VAL A 110 14.42 2.46 9.03
CA VAL A 110 13.06 2.31 8.49
C VAL A 110 12.85 3.32 7.36
N ILE A 111 12.61 2.83 6.14
CA ILE A 111 12.20 3.62 4.99
C ILE A 111 10.67 3.58 4.94
N LYS A 112 10.03 4.74 5.10
CA LYS A 112 8.58 4.89 4.96
C LYS A 112 8.26 5.30 3.53
N VAL A 113 7.37 4.58 2.85
CA VAL A 113 7.05 4.84 1.44
C VAL A 113 5.54 4.87 1.18
N ILE A 114 5.13 5.73 0.27
CA ILE A 114 3.79 5.70 -0.32
C ILE A 114 3.96 5.73 -1.82
N TYR A 115 3.52 4.66 -2.49
CA TYR A 115 3.37 4.68 -3.94
C TYR A 115 1.95 5.15 -4.27
N ALA A 116 1.81 6.13 -5.18
CA ALA A 116 0.50 6.49 -5.69
C ALA A 116 0.47 6.93 -7.16
N MET A 117 -0.66 6.70 -7.83
CA MET A 117 -0.83 7.16 -9.22
C MET A 117 -0.98 8.69 -9.30
N GLN A 118 -1.66 9.29 -8.33
CA GLN A 118 -1.89 10.73 -8.25
C GLN A 118 -1.58 11.27 -6.86
N VAL A 119 -0.76 12.31 -6.78
CA VAL A 119 -0.38 12.92 -5.50
C VAL A 119 -0.71 14.40 -5.54
N THR A 120 -1.33 14.89 -4.48
CA THR A 120 -1.67 16.30 -4.30
C THR A 120 -0.47 17.10 -3.79
N GLN A 121 -0.45 18.42 -4.01
CA GLN A 121 0.67 19.27 -3.59
C GLN A 121 0.83 19.34 -2.06
N ASP A 122 -0.28 19.29 -1.32
CA ASP A 122 -0.29 19.20 0.13
C ASP A 122 0.23 17.85 0.62
N ALA A 123 -0.05 16.75 -0.07
CA ALA A 123 0.54 15.45 0.25
C ALA A 123 2.07 15.45 0.09
N ILE A 124 2.60 16.08 -0.97
CA ILE A 124 4.07 16.20 -1.15
C ILE A 124 4.71 16.94 0.04
N LYS A 125 4.11 18.06 0.45
CA LYS A 125 4.58 18.86 1.60
C LYS A 125 4.53 18.05 2.90
N GLU A 126 3.43 17.33 3.13
CA GLU A 126 3.28 16.51 4.34
C GLU A 126 4.23 15.31 4.34
N GLY A 127 4.46 14.69 3.19
CA GLY A 127 5.42 13.60 3.02
C GLY A 127 6.85 14.05 3.32
N GLU A 128 7.28 15.19 2.79
CA GLU A 128 8.59 15.79 3.11
C GLU A 128 8.74 16.07 4.61
N LYS A 129 7.71 16.64 5.24
CA LYS A 129 7.69 16.95 6.67
C LYS A 129 7.81 15.69 7.54
N ARG A 130 7.18 14.59 7.15
CA ARG A 130 7.16 13.32 7.90
C ARG A 130 8.29 12.36 7.52
N GLY A 131 9.11 12.72 6.53
CA GLY A 131 10.15 11.84 6.01
C GLY A 131 9.59 10.61 5.29
N ILE A 132 8.44 10.76 4.64
CA ILE A 132 7.80 9.71 3.84
C ILE A 132 8.21 9.89 2.37
N TRP A 133 8.70 8.82 1.77
CA TRP A 133 9.08 8.76 0.37
C TRP A 133 7.83 8.55 -0.50
N LEU A 134 7.39 9.61 -1.18
CA LEU A 134 6.26 9.58 -2.10
C LEU A 134 6.77 9.29 -3.49
N VAL A 135 6.26 8.20 -4.07
CA VAL A 135 6.69 7.70 -5.37
C VAL A 135 5.49 7.54 -6.28
N THR A 136 5.72 7.78 -7.57
CA THR A 136 4.78 7.47 -8.65
C THR A 136 5.53 6.73 -9.74
N ALA A 137 4.83 6.17 -10.72
CA ALA A 137 5.44 5.64 -11.94
C ALA A 137 6.35 6.64 -12.67
N LYS A 138 6.19 7.95 -12.45
CA LYS A 138 7.01 9.00 -13.09
C LYS A 138 8.30 9.31 -12.36
N GLY A 139 8.49 8.81 -11.15
CA GLY A 139 9.61 9.20 -10.30
C GLY A 139 9.23 9.43 -8.85
N GLU A 140 10.25 9.75 -8.05
CA GLU A 140 10.09 10.22 -6.69
C GLU A 140 9.61 11.68 -6.65
N LEU A 141 8.67 11.97 -5.76
CA LEU A 141 8.15 13.31 -5.49
C LEU A 141 8.71 13.92 -4.21
N THR A 142 9.18 13.07 -3.30
CA THR A 142 9.90 13.47 -2.09
C THR A 142 11.18 12.68 -1.97
N SER A 143 12.08 13.12 -1.08
CA SER A 143 13.37 12.46 -0.88
C SER A 143 13.25 11.17 -0.08
N LEU A 144 13.96 10.11 -0.49
CA LEU A 144 14.16 8.93 0.34
C LEU A 144 14.96 9.29 1.60
N ARG A 145 14.36 9.12 2.78
CA ARG A 145 14.98 9.38 4.09
C ARG A 145 14.71 8.23 5.06
N PRO A 146 15.69 7.34 5.30
CA PRO A 146 15.56 6.32 6.32
C PRO A 146 15.50 6.97 7.71
N SER A 147 14.56 6.52 8.54
CA SER A 147 14.41 6.90 9.95
C SER A 147 15.02 5.84 10.86
N GLY A 148 15.77 6.23 11.88
CA GLY A 148 16.49 5.30 12.77
C GLY A 148 17.60 5.98 13.57
#